data_AF-A0A0T7BV87-F1
#
_entry.id   AF-A0A0T7BV87-F1
#
_cell.length_a   1.000
_cell.length_b   1.000
_cell.length_c   1.000
_cell.angle_alpha   90.00
_cell.angle_beta   90.00
_cell.angle_gamma   90.00
#
_symmetry.space_group_name_H-M   'P 1'
#
loop_
_entity.id
_entity.type
_entity.pdbx_description
1 polymer ?
#
loop_
_entity_poly.entity_id
_entity_poly.type
_entity_poly.pdbx_seq_one_letter_code
_entity_poly.pdbx_strand_id
1 'polypeptide(L)'
;MNTITYRLPQIGNEHQISGCMWASAALWELTDGTPESVAEWLQICNPEELRDRILSDEKMLVATWNEIVVGFIAFKRGNHLSLLFVRREFSGQGIGRELFTRCSYDLNEVTVNAAEEAVGFYQKVGFRQSGDRFFSHGIWGTPMKWINLSHEVME
;
A
#
# COMPACT_ATOMS: atom_id res chain seq x y z
N MET A 1 -17.34 10.99 18.15
CA MET A 1 -16.12 11.44 17.46
C MET A 1 -15.81 10.39 16.41
N ASN A 2 -15.72 10.77 15.14
CA ASN A 2 -15.47 9.80 14.06
C ASN A 2 -13.96 9.60 13.97
N THR A 3 -13.46 8.59 14.68
CA THR A 3 -12.02 8.29 14.76
C THR A 3 -11.65 7.22 13.74
N ILE A 4 -10.45 7.32 13.16
CA ILE A 4 -9.91 6.26 12.30
C ILE A 4 -9.62 5.03 13.16
N THR A 5 -10.14 3.87 12.77
CA THR A 5 -9.79 2.59 13.38
C THR A 5 -9.05 1.71 12.38
N TYR A 6 -8.28 0.75 12.88
CA TYR A 6 -7.45 -0.13 12.06
C TYR A 6 -7.78 -1.58 12.39
N ARG A 7 -8.06 -2.38 11.37
CA ARG A 7 -8.46 -3.79 11.54
C ARG A 7 -8.04 -4.65 10.35
N LEU A 8 -8.05 -5.96 10.53
CA LEU A 8 -7.94 -6.88 9.40
C LEU A 8 -9.17 -6.71 8.48
N PRO A 9 -8.98 -6.81 7.15
CA PRO A 9 -10.09 -6.91 6.22
C PRO A 9 -10.82 -8.23 6.43
N GLN A 10 -12.11 -8.23 6.10
CA GLN A 10 -12.98 -9.40 6.14
C GLN A 10 -13.53 -9.66 4.76
N ILE A 11 -13.96 -10.90 4.51
CA ILE A 11 -14.73 -11.23 3.32
C ILE A 11 -15.96 -10.32 3.22
N GLY A 12 -16.19 -9.73 2.04
CA GLY A 12 -17.15 -8.66 1.80
C GLY A 12 -16.56 -7.24 1.83
N ASN A 13 -15.29 -7.05 2.21
CA ASN A 13 -14.62 -5.75 2.16
C ASN A 13 -13.98 -5.43 0.80
N GLU A 14 -13.96 -6.37 -0.13
CA GLU A 14 -13.23 -6.27 -1.41
C GLU A 14 -13.66 -5.06 -2.23
N HIS A 15 -14.97 -4.81 -2.32
CA HIS A 15 -15.50 -3.64 -3.02
C HIS A 15 -15.15 -2.31 -2.33
N GLN A 16 -15.12 -2.29 -1.00
CA GLN A 16 -14.71 -1.07 -0.27
C GLN A 16 -13.22 -0.80 -0.41
N ILE A 17 -12.40 -1.84 -0.43
CA ILE A 17 -10.95 -1.74 -0.67
C ILE A 17 -10.70 -1.25 -2.10
N SER A 18 -11.35 -1.87 -3.09
CA SER A 18 -11.30 -1.42 -4.49
C SER A 18 -11.70 0.06 -4.62
N GLY A 19 -12.83 0.46 -4.00
CA GLY A 19 -13.27 1.85 -3.98
C GLY A 19 -12.28 2.80 -3.31
N CYS A 20 -11.63 2.37 -2.22
CA CYS A 20 -10.56 3.13 -1.56
C CYS A 20 -9.35 3.34 -2.49
N MET A 21 -8.93 2.31 -3.23
CA MET A 21 -7.83 2.39 -4.19
C MET A 21 -8.15 3.37 -5.33
N TRP A 22 -9.35 3.27 -5.90
CA TRP A 22 -9.83 4.19 -6.94
C TRP A 22 -9.97 5.64 -6.47
N ALA A 23 -10.28 5.86 -5.18
CA ALA A 23 -10.42 7.19 -4.60
C ALA A 23 -9.10 7.77 -4.07
N SER A 24 -7.97 7.07 -4.21
CA SER A 24 -6.67 7.53 -3.69
C SER A 24 -6.02 8.63 -4.53
N ALA A 25 -6.19 8.56 -5.85
CA ALA A 25 -5.71 9.54 -6.82
C ALA A 25 -6.49 9.40 -8.15
N ALA A 26 -6.24 10.29 -9.11
CA ALA A 26 -6.78 10.13 -10.46
C ALA A 26 -6.07 8.99 -11.20
N LEU A 27 -6.73 8.37 -12.18
CA LEU A 27 -6.16 7.22 -12.92
C LEU A 27 -4.80 7.54 -13.57
N TRP A 28 -4.61 8.76 -14.08
CA TRP A 28 -3.33 9.19 -14.68
C TRP A 28 -2.21 9.41 -13.65
N GLU A 29 -2.54 9.51 -12.36
CA GLU A 29 -1.56 9.52 -11.25
C GLU A 29 -1.24 8.10 -10.77
N LEU A 30 -2.08 7.12 -11.13
CA LEU A 30 -1.96 5.71 -10.71
C LEU A 30 -1.38 4.82 -11.82
N THR A 31 -1.26 5.36 -13.04
CA THR A 31 -0.83 4.66 -14.25
C THR A 31 -0.01 5.63 -15.11
N ASP A 32 0.93 5.12 -15.91
CA ASP A 32 1.67 5.95 -16.88
C ASP A 32 0.87 6.19 -18.19
N GLY A 33 -0.45 5.91 -18.18
CA GLY A 33 -1.35 6.13 -19.31
C GLY A 33 -1.21 5.12 -20.46
N THR A 34 -0.39 4.07 -20.31
CA THR A 34 -0.29 2.99 -21.29
C THR A 34 -1.40 1.96 -21.08
N PRO A 35 -1.86 1.25 -22.14
CA PRO A 35 -2.84 0.17 -21.99
C PRO A 35 -2.41 -0.90 -20.98
N GLU A 36 -1.12 -1.22 -20.91
CA GLU A 36 -0.55 -2.19 -19.98
C GLU A 36 -0.66 -1.72 -18.52
N SER A 37 -0.32 -0.45 -18.26
CA SER A 37 -0.44 0.13 -16.90
C SER A 37 -1.89 0.19 -16.42
N VAL A 38 -2.82 0.48 -17.34
CA VAL A 38 -4.27 0.46 -17.05
C VAL A 38 -4.76 -0.96 -16.81
N ALA A 39 -4.30 -1.94 -17.58
CA ALA A 39 -4.66 -3.35 -17.38
C ALA A 39 -4.15 -3.87 -16.02
N GLU A 40 -2.90 -3.57 -15.65
CA GLU A 40 -2.35 -3.89 -14.32
C GLU A 40 -3.18 -3.25 -13.21
N TRP A 41 -3.52 -1.96 -13.34
CA TRP A 41 -4.34 -1.25 -12.37
C TRP A 41 -5.73 -1.87 -12.20
N LEU A 42 -6.39 -2.22 -13.31
CA LEU A 42 -7.69 -2.88 -13.31
C LEU A 42 -7.64 -4.24 -12.62
N GLN A 43 -6.57 -5.01 -12.84
CA GLN A 43 -6.38 -6.30 -12.20
C GLN A 43 -6.21 -6.14 -10.69
N ILE A 44 -5.28 -5.29 -10.22
CA ILE A 44 -5.03 -5.15 -8.77
C ILE A 44 -6.21 -4.55 -8.00
N CYS A 45 -7.09 -3.79 -8.68
CA CYS A 45 -8.32 -3.24 -8.10
C CYS A 45 -9.52 -4.19 -8.20
N ASN A 46 -9.40 -5.32 -8.89
CA ASN A 46 -10.52 -6.23 -9.10
C ASN A 46 -10.99 -6.81 -7.76
N PRO A 47 -12.28 -6.68 -7.39
CA PRO A 47 -12.81 -7.28 -6.17
C PRO A 47 -12.56 -8.78 -6.04
N GLU A 48 -12.49 -9.55 -7.13
CA GLU A 48 -12.16 -10.98 -7.08
C GLU A 48 -10.70 -11.21 -6.68
N GLU A 49 -9.76 -10.46 -7.26
CA GLU A 49 -8.33 -10.51 -6.89
C GLU A 49 -8.12 -10.07 -5.43
N LEU A 50 -8.85 -9.04 -5.00
CA LEU A 50 -8.85 -8.59 -3.60
C LEU A 50 -9.47 -9.63 -2.67
N ARG A 51 -10.49 -10.38 -3.12
CA ARG A 51 -11.09 -11.48 -2.36
C ARG A 51 -10.07 -12.58 -2.11
N ASP A 52 -9.41 -13.03 -3.18
CA ASP A 52 -8.40 -14.08 -3.10
C ASP A 52 -7.25 -13.65 -2.20
N ARG A 53 -6.87 -12.37 -2.27
CA ARG A 53 -5.90 -11.79 -1.35
C ARG A 53 -6.39 -11.83 0.10
N ILE A 54 -7.62 -11.43 0.41
CA ILE A 54 -8.20 -11.50 1.78
C ILE A 54 -8.21 -12.94 2.32
N LEU A 55 -8.41 -13.93 1.44
CA LEU A 55 -8.38 -15.35 1.80
C LEU A 55 -6.97 -15.92 1.96
N SER A 56 -5.94 -15.19 1.58
CA SER A 56 -4.54 -15.61 1.69
C SER A 56 -3.94 -15.29 3.06
N ASP A 57 -2.77 -15.87 3.35
CA ASP A 57 -1.97 -15.57 4.55
C ASP A 57 -1.13 -14.29 4.42
N GLU A 58 -1.40 -13.45 3.41
CA GLU A 58 -0.69 -12.19 3.21
C GLU A 58 -0.98 -11.19 4.34
N LYS A 59 0.04 -10.48 4.81
CA LYS A 59 -0.14 -9.42 5.81
C LYS A 59 -0.89 -8.25 5.18
N MET A 60 -2.00 -7.85 5.80
CA MET A 60 -2.84 -6.76 5.31
C MET A 60 -3.57 -6.06 6.46
N LEU A 61 -3.96 -4.80 6.23
CA LEU A 61 -4.73 -4.01 7.18
C LEU A 61 -5.59 -2.99 6.43
N VAL A 62 -6.77 -2.68 6.98
CA VAL A 62 -7.60 -1.55 6.52
C VAL A 62 -7.69 -0.50 7.62
N ALA A 63 -7.68 0.76 7.20
CA ALA A 63 -8.09 1.89 8.01
C ALA A 63 -9.54 2.22 7.69
N THR A 64 -10.40 2.36 8.70
CA THR A 64 -11.82 2.67 8.51
C THR A 64 -12.24 3.94 9.22
N TRP A 65 -13.20 4.64 8.62
CA TRP A 65 -13.90 5.79 9.18
C TRP A 65 -15.40 5.54 9.08
N ASN A 66 -16.09 5.39 10.21
CA ASN A 66 -17.50 4.98 10.25
C ASN A 66 -17.78 3.72 9.41
N GLU A 67 -16.99 2.66 9.62
CA GLU A 67 -17.04 1.40 8.86
C GLU A 67 -16.69 1.47 7.37
N ILE A 68 -16.46 2.66 6.80
CA ILE A 68 -15.99 2.84 5.43
C ILE A 68 -14.48 2.66 5.38
N VAL A 69 -13.98 1.83 4.47
CA VAL A 69 -12.53 1.72 4.21
C VAL A 69 -12.01 3.02 3.59
N VAL A 70 -11.05 3.65 4.27
CA VAL A 70 -10.39 4.90 3.84
C VAL A 70 -8.89 4.74 3.61
N GLY A 71 -8.32 3.59 4.00
CA GLY A 71 -6.96 3.22 3.65
C GLY A 71 -6.77 1.71 3.66
N PHE A 72 -5.81 1.22 2.89
CA PHE A 72 -5.51 -0.20 2.74
C PHE A 72 -4.01 -0.41 2.56
N ILE A 73 -3.48 -1.46 3.18
CA ILE A 73 -2.11 -1.92 3.02
C ILE A 73 -2.10 -3.44 2.83
N ALA A 74 -1.25 -3.92 1.92
CA ALA A 74 -1.03 -5.36 1.73
C ALA A 74 0.41 -5.69 1.30
N PHE A 75 0.94 -6.75 1.88
CA PHE A 75 2.26 -7.30 1.60
C PHE A 75 2.13 -8.61 0.82
N LYS A 76 3.09 -8.86 -0.07
CA LYS A 76 3.28 -10.18 -0.69
C LYS A 76 4.60 -10.78 -0.28
N ARG A 77 4.69 -12.11 -0.32
CA ARG A 77 5.94 -12.87 -0.05
C ARG A 77 6.57 -12.49 1.31
N GLY A 78 5.74 -12.24 2.31
CA GLY A 78 6.15 -11.89 3.68
C GLY A 78 6.48 -10.41 3.89
N ASN A 79 7.37 -9.82 3.08
CA ASN A 79 7.95 -8.51 3.38
C ASN A 79 7.99 -7.51 2.20
N HIS A 80 7.39 -7.83 1.06
CA HIS A 80 7.30 -6.90 -0.05
C HIS A 80 5.97 -6.15 0.01
N LEU A 81 6.00 -4.87 0.34
CA LEU A 81 4.84 -4.00 0.33
C LEU A 81 4.34 -3.85 -1.11
N SER A 82 3.19 -4.47 -1.40
CA SER A 82 2.63 -4.51 -2.74
C SER A 82 1.57 -3.46 -2.99
N LEU A 83 0.81 -3.08 -1.96
CA LEU A 83 -0.27 -2.10 -2.05
C LEU A 83 -0.25 -1.22 -0.79
N LEU A 84 -0.33 0.09 -0.97
CA LEU A 84 -0.57 1.05 0.10
C LEU A 84 -1.31 2.26 -0.47
N PHE A 85 -2.59 2.37 -0.12
CA PHE A 85 -3.47 3.42 -0.63
C PHE A 85 -4.24 4.07 0.51
N VAL A 86 -4.42 5.38 0.42
CA VAL A 86 -5.28 6.17 1.31
C VAL A 86 -6.14 7.03 0.41
N ARG A 87 -7.44 7.09 0.70
CA ARG A 87 -8.38 7.96 0.00
C ARG A 87 -7.88 9.40 0.02
N ARG A 88 -7.98 10.12 -1.11
CA ARG A 88 -7.42 11.46 -1.27
C ARG A 88 -7.93 12.45 -0.23
N GLU A 89 -9.20 12.32 0.17
CA GLU A 89 -9.84 13.16 1.19
C GLU A 89 -9.31 12.90 2.61
N PHE A 90 -8.64 11.77 2.81
CA PHE A 90 -8.04 11.33 4.08
C PHE A 90 -6.50 11.39 4.07
N SER A 91 -5.90 11.79 2.94
CA SER A 91 -4.45 11.96 2.80
C SER A 91 -3.91 13.10 3.67
N GLY A 92 -2.62 13.03 4.02
CA GLY A 92 -1.96 14.03 4.86
C GLY A 92 -2.26 13.93 6.36
N GLN A 93 -3.09 12.98 6.79
CA GLN A 93 -3.48 12.77 8.20
C GLN A 93 -2.67 11.69 8.92
N GLY A 94 -1.60 11.18 8.30
CA GLY A 94 -0.74 10.14 8.88
C GLY A 94 -1.25 8.70 8.73
N ILE A 95 -2.42 8.46 8.14
CA ILE A 95 -3.02 7.13 7.98
C ILE A 95 -2.10 6.13 7.29
N GLY A 96 -1.46 6.53 6.19
CA GLY A 96 -0.53 5.65 5.46
C GLY A 96 0.69 5.23 6.29
N ARG A 97 1.20 6.13 7.13
CA ARG A 97 2.30 5.82 8.07
C ARG A 97 1.83 4.87 9.15
N GLU A 98 0.65 5.10 9.71
CA GLU A 98 0.09 4.24 10.76
C GLU A 98 -0.24 2.84 10.24
N LEU A 99 -0.81 2.72 9.03
CA LEU A 99 -0.99 1.44 8.34
C LEU A 99 0.32 0.68 8.20
N PHE A 100 1.37 1.37 7.73
CA PHE A 100 2.69 0.77 7.60
C PHE A 100 3.24 0.29 8.95
N THR A 101 3.34 1.18 9.94
CA THR A 101 3.86 0.87 11.28
C THR A 101 3.17 -0.34 11.91
N ARG A 102 1.83 -0.40 11.84
CA ARG A 102 1.05 -1.50 12.42
C ARG A 102 1.24 -2.82 11.67
N CYS A 103 1.42 -2.77 10.35
CA CYS A 103 1.49 -3.98 9.54
C CYS A 103 2.93 -4.53 9.44
N SER A 104 3.94 -3.68 9.64
CA SER A 104 5.37 -4.04 9.58
C SER A 104 6.05 -4.20 10.94
N TYR A 105 5.29 -4.19 12.05
CA TYR A 105 5.84 -4.14 13.42
C TYR A 105 6.80 -5.29 13.76
N ASP A 106 6.61 -6.45 13.14
CA ASP A 106 7.40 -7.67 13.34
C ASP A 106 8.35 -7.97 12.17
N LEU A 107 8.53 -7.02 11.24
CA LEU A 107 9.42 -7.16 10.10
C LEU A 107 10.75 -6.44 10.36
N ASN A 108 11.86 -7.11 10.03
CA ASN A 108 13.19 -6.52 10.08
C ASN A 108 13.51 -5.68 8.84
N GLU A 109 12.89 -6.03 7.71
CA GLU A 109 13.09 -5.39 6.42
C GLU A 109 11.78 -5.38 5.65
N VAL A 110 11.50 -4.28 4.95
CA VAL A 110 10.42 -4.18 3.96
C VAL A 110 10.97 -3.67 2.65
N THR A 111 10.53 -4.25 1.53
CA THR A 111 10.81 -3.73 0.18
C THR A 111 9.55 -3.19 -0.48
N VAL A 112 9.70 -2.23 -1.39
CA VAL A 112 8.61 -1.70 -2.21
C VAL A 112 9.16 -1.25 -3.56
N ASN A 113 8.35 -1.37 -4.60
CA ASN A 113 8.60 -0.67 -5.86
C ASN A 113 7.71 0.57 -5.88
N ALA A 114 8.27 1.72 -5.54
CA ALA A 114 7.52 2.95 -5.37
C ALA A 114 7.23 3.61 -6.73
N ALA A 115 5.99 4.05 -6.94
CA ALA A 115 5.67 5.03 -7.97
C ALA A 115 6.44 6.34 -7.71
N GLU A 116 6.75 7.09 -8.76
CA GLU A 116 7.55 8.32 -8.71
C GLU A 116 7.01 9.30 -7.67
N GLU A 117 5.68 9.51 -7.69
CA GLU A 117 4.93 10.41 -6.81
C GLU A 117 4.97 9.96 -5.35
N ALA A 118 5.13 8.66 -5.11
CA ALA A 118 5.14 8.06 -3.78
C ALA A 118 6.53 7.99 -3.15
N VAL A 119 7.62 8.19 -3.92
CA VAL A 119 9.01 8.14 -3.40
C VAL A 119 9.18 9.06 -2.20
N GLY A 120 8.70 10.31 -2.29
CA GLY A 120 8.79 11.29 -1.21
C GLY A 120 8.02 10.89 0.05
N PHE A 121 6.92 10.13 -0.08
CA PHE A 121 6.22 9.55 1.06
C PHE A 121 7.06 8.46 1.72
N TYR A 122 7.58 7.51 0.95
CA TYR A 122 8.37 6.40 1.47
C TYR A 122 9.67 6.87 2.14
N GLN A 123 10.34 7.88 1.58
CA GLN A 123 11.49 8.53 2.23
C GLN A 123 11.14 9.08 3.62
N LYS A 124 9.98 9.73 3.77
CA LYS A 124 9.52 10.25 5.09
C LYS A 124 9.17 9.13 6.08
N VAL A 125 8.76 7.96 5.59
CA VAL A 125 8.53 6.76 6.41
C VAL A 125 9.84 6.10 6.85
N GLY A 126 10.95 6.38 6.13
CA GLY A 126 12.30 5.89 6.45
C GLY A 126 12.85 4.90 5.42
N PHE A 127 12.14 4.67 4.32
CA PHE A 127 12.67 3.89 3.21
C PHE A 127 13.83 4.65 2.53
N ARG A 128 14.78 3.89 2.00
CA ARG A 128 15.87 4.37 1.16
C ARG A 128 15.81 3.67 -0.19
N GLN A 129 16.20 4.39 -1.24
CA GLN A 129 16.35 3.77 -2.56
C GLN A 129 17.39 2.65 -2.48
N SER A 130 17.10 1.53 -3.14
CA SER A 130 17.91 0.30 -3.08
C SER A 130 18.38 -0.20 -4.44
N GLY A 131 18.01 0.48 -5.52
CA GLY A 131 18.42 0.19 -6.88
C GLY A 131 17.95 1.25 -7.86
N ASP A 132 18.31 1.06 -9.13
CA ASP A 132 17.92 1.96 -10.21
C ASP A 132 16.42 1.86 -10.51
N ARG A 133 15.88 2.96 -11.05
CA ARG A 133 14.51 2.99 -11.56
C ARG A 133 14.37 1.99 -12.71
N PHE A 134 13.25 1.29 -12.75
CA PHE A 134 12.95 0.31 -13.80
C PHE A 134 11.55 0.54 -14.37
N PHE A 135 11.33 0.05 -15.59
CA PHE A 135 10.02 0.10 -16.25
C PHE A 135 9.47 -1.32 -16.39
N SER A 136 8.25 -1.56 -15.91
CA SER A 136 7.61 -2.88 -15.95
C SER A 136 6.10 -2.73 -15.96
N HIS A 137 5.40 -3.57 -16.74
CA HIS A 137 3.93 -3.55 -16.86
C HIS A 137 3.37 -2.15 -17.19
N GLY A 138 4.11 -1.37 -17.98
CA GLY A 138 3.71 -0.01 -18.33
C GLY A 138 3.92 1.02 -17.23
N ILE A 139 4.54 0.68 -16.09
CA ILE A 139 4.73 1.57 -14.95
C ILE A 139 6.21 1.69 -14.61
N TRP A 140 6.66 2.92 -14.39
CA TRP A 140 7.95 3.18 -13.77
C TRP A 140 7.94 2.95 -12.26
N GLY A 141 8.87 2.13 -11.78
CA GLY A 141 9.06 1.85 -10.36
C GLY A 141 10.46 2.22 -9.88
N THR A 142 10.56 2.72 -8.65
CA THR A 142 11.82 2.91 -7.93
C THR A 142 11.91 1.89 -6.79
N PRO A 143 12.87 0.93 -6.83
CA PRO A 143 13.07 -0.03 -5.75
C PRO A 143 13.52 0.68 -4.47
N MET A 144 12.78 0.52 -3.39
CA MET A 144 13.11 1.07 -2.08
C MET A 144 13.05 -0.01 -0.98
N LYS A 145 13.85 0.21 0.07
CA LYS A 145 13.97 -0.68 1.21
C LYS A 145 13.89 0.10 2.52
N TRP A 146 13.17 -0.45 3.48
CA TRP A 146 13.11 0.01 4.87
C TRP A 146 13.71 -1.07 5.76
N ILE A 147 14.58 -0.66 6.69
CA ILE A 147 15.17 -1.55 7.70
C ILE A 147 14.67 -1.11 9.06
N ASN A 148 14.23 -2.07 9.86
CA ASN A 148 13.81 -1.82 11.22
C ASN A 148 15.03 -1.67 12.13
N LEU A 149 15.44 -0.43 12.38
CA LEU A 149 16.60 -0.10 13.22
C LEU A 149 16.33 -0.26 14.73
N SER A 150 15.10 -0.61 15.14
CA SER A 150 14.78 -0.83 16.56
C SER A 150 15.38 -2.12 17.14
N HIS A 151 15.99 -2.97 16.31
CA HIS A 151 16.77 -4.14 16.72
C HIS A 151 18.30 -3.92 16.74
N GLU A 152 18.81 -2.74 16.38
CA GLU A 152 20.27 -2.45 16.38
C GLU A 152 20.84 -2.06 17.76
N VAL A 153 20.02 -2.04 18.82
CA VAL A 153 20.47 -1.70 20.18
C VAL A 153 20.40 -2.94 21.09
N MET A 154 21.03 -4.04 20.69
CA MET A 154 21.39 -5.15 21.60
C MET A 154 22.61 -5.95 21.08
N GLU A 155 23.75 -5.30 20.88
CA GLU A 155 25.08 -5.93 20.96
C GLU A 155 26.07 -4.98 21.65
#